data_AF-A0A6B8VW08-F1
#
_entry.id   AF-A0A6B8VW08-F1
#
_cell.length_a   1.000
_cell.length_b   1.000
_cell.length_c   1.000
_cell.angle_alpha   90.00
_cell.angle_beta   90.00
_cell.angle_gamma   90.00
#
_symmetry.space_group_name_H-M   'P 1'
#
loop_
_entity.id
_entity.type
_entity.pdbx_description
1 polymer ?
#
loop_
_entity_poly.entity_id
_entity_poly.type
_entity_poly.pdbx_seq_one_letter_code
_entity_poly.pdbx_strand_id
1 'polypeptide(L)' 'MEQMLHVVPNNDYIKHDLNTNHCVCGPRIERVVEDDGQVGWLIVHHSLDGREYRERGHVPPIEPALS' A
#
# COMPACT_ATOMS: atom_id res chain seq x y z
N MET A 1 -10.29 6.80 19.10
CA MET A 1 -9.06 6.97 18.29
C MET A 1 -9.31 6.28 16.97
N GLU A 2 -9.02 6.93 15.85
CA GLU A 2 -9.15 6.26 14.54
C GLU A 2 -8.11 5.13 14.46
N GLN A 3 -8.55 3.91 14.18
CA GLN A 3 -7.65 2.77 14.04
C GLN A 3 -7.02 2.81 12.65
N MET A 4 -5.69 2.82 12.57
CA MET A 4 -4.94 2.77 11.31
C MET A 4 -4.09 1.50 11.28
N LEU A 5 -4.31 0.67 10.26
CA LEU A 5 -3.51 -0.53 10.02
C LEU A 5 -2.70 -0.35 8.74
N HIS A 6 -1.39 -0.54 8.85
CA HIS A 6 -0.48 -0.47 7.72
C HIS A 6 0.00 -1.87 7.33
N VAL A 7 -0.10 -2.17 6.04
CA VAL A 7 0.53 -3.34 5.42
C VAL A 7 1.73 -2.84 4.62
N VAL A 8 2.92 -3.34 4.93
CA VAL A 8 4.17 -2.97 4.26
C VAL A 8 4.79 -4.15 3.54
N PRO A 9 5.44 -3.93 2.38
CA PRO A 9 6.18 -4.98 1.70
C PRO A 9 7.42 -5.39 2.53
N ASN A 10 7.67 -6.70 2.58
CA ASN A 10 8.87 -7.24 3.22
C ASN A 10 10.09 -7.01 2.34
N ASN A 11 11.21 -6.58 2.94
CA ASN A 11 12.50 -6.40 2.26
C ASN A 11 12.42 -5.46 1.05
N ASP A 12 11.85 -4.27 1.23
CA ASP A 12 11.77 -3.26 0.18
C ASP A 12 13.00 -2.34 0.14
N TYR A 13 13.18 -1.61 -0.96
CA TYR A 13 14.34 -0.73 -1.16
C TYR A 13 14.36 0.50 -0.25
N ILE A 14 13.22 0.84 0.36
CA ILE A 14 13.09 1.97 1.26
C ILE A 14 12.42 1.54 2.56
N LYS A 15 12.64 2.33 3.62
CA LYS A 15 11.81 2.24 4.81
C LYS A 15 10.53 3.04 4.57
N HIS A 16 9.38 2.41 4.78
CA HIS A 16 8.10 3.09 4.72
C HIS A 16 7.90 3.94 5.98
N ASP A 17 7.58 5.22 5.79
CA ASP A 17 7.08 6.05 6.87
C ASP A 17 5.60 5.73 7.10
N LEU A 18 5.29 5.30 8.33
CA LEU A 18 3.94 4.91 8.74
C LEU A 18 3.21 6.03 9.48
N ASN A 19 3.90 7.14 9.77
CA ASN A 19 3.31 8.27 10.48
C ASN A 19 2.72 9.29 9.51
N THR A 20 2.91 9.11 8.21
CA THR A 20 2.44 10.01 7.17
C THR A 20 1.73 9.25 6.05
N ASN A 21 0.79 9.92 5.38
CA ASN A 21 0.09 9.36 4.22
C ASN A 21 0.83 9.61 2.90
N HIS A 22 2.04 10.21 2.97
CA HIS A 22 2.81 10.65 1.81
C HIS A 22 4.06 9.77 1.64
N CYS A 23 3.87 8.47 1.44
CA CYS A 23 4.96 7.58 1.07
C CYS A 23 5.15 7.59 -0.45
N VAL A 24 6.41 7.68 -0.91
CA VAL A 24 6.76 7.68 -2.34
C VAL A 24 6.34 6.40 -3.08
N CYS A 25 6.12 5.30 -2.35
CA CYS A 25 5.57 4.07 -2.92
C CYS A 25 4.12 4.22 -3.44
N GLY A 26 3.44 5.33 -3.11
CA GLY A 26 2.07 5.61 -3.56
C GLY A 26 1.03 4.67 -2.94
N PRO A 27 0.94 4.57 -1.60
CA PRO A 27 0.11 3.56 -0.93
C PRO A 27 -1.38 3.69 -1.27
N ARG A 28 -2.07 2.55 -1.32
CA ARG A 28 -3.53 2.51 -1.41
C ARG A 28 -4.15 2.71 -0.03
N ILE A 29 -5.10 3.63 0.09
CA ILE A 29 -5.80 3.94 1.35
C ILE A 29 -7.27 3.56 1.20
N GLU A 30 -7.76 2.71 2.09
CA GLU A 30 -9.14 2.24 2.10
C GLU A 30 -9.78 2.48 3.47
N ARG A 31 -10.99 3.05 3.46
CA ARG A 31 -11.81 3.20 4.66
C ARG A 31 -12.49 1.85 4.96
N VAL A 32 -12.32 1.36 6.18
CA VAL A 32 -12.94 0.12 6.67
C VAL A 32 -13.99 0.48 7.72
N VAL A 33 -15.19 -0.07 7.57
CA VAL A 33 -16.27 0.08 8.55
C VAL A 33 -16.44 -1.28 9.22
N GLU A 34 -16.29 -1.30 10.54
CA GLU A 34 -16.52 -2.51 11.35
C GLU A 34 -18.02 -2.74 11.59
N ASP A 35 -18.38 -3.97 11.98
CA ASP A 35 -19.78 -4.38 12.17
C ASP A 35 -20.51 -3.55 13.24
N ASP A 36 -19.77 -2.97 14.20
CA ASP A 36 -20.29 -2.09 15.25
C ASP A 36 -20.39 -0.60 14.82
N GLY A 37 -20.09 -0.32 13.55
CA GLY A 37 -20.11 1.02 12.97
C GLY A 37 -18.85 1.85 13.21
N GLN A 38 -17.83 1.30 13.89
CA GLN A 38 -16.53 1.98 14.00
C GLN A 38 -15.84 2.11 12.65
N VAL A 39 -15.02 3.15 12.52
CA VAL A 39 -14.30 3.48 11.29
C VAL A 39 -12.80 3.31 11.53
N GLY A 40 -12.20 2.45 10.71
CA GLY A 40 -10.76 2.28 10.61
C GLY A 40 -10.24 2.61 9.20
N TRP A 41 -8.93 2.65 9.07
CA TRP A 41 -8.23 2.89 7.81
C TRP A 41 -7.22 1.78 7.56
N LEU A 42 -7.31 1.16 6.38
CA LEU A 42 -6.35 0.20 5.88
C LEU A 42 -5.44 0.91 4.86
N ILE A 43 -4.15 0.98 5.15
CA ILE A 43 -3.15 1.57 4.27
C ILE A 43 -2.22 0.46 3.77
N VAL A 44 -2.23 0.20 2.47
CA VAL A 44 -1.41 -0.83 1.82
C VAL A 44 -0.30 -0.16 1.01
N HIS A 45 0.94 -0.33 1.45
CA HIS A 45 2.11 0.18 0.74
C HIS A 45 2.50 -0.75 -0.42
N HIS A 46 2.91 -0.17 -1.54
CA HIS A 46 3.42 -0.90 -2.69
C HIS A 46 4.91 -1.13 -2.56
N SER A 47 5.41 -2.20 -3.18
CA SER A 47 6.85 -2.35 -3.31
C SER A 47 7.38 -1.40 -4.38
N LEU A 48 8.57 -0.85 -4.16
CA LEU A 48 9.14 0.11 -5.11
C LEU A 48 9.48 -0.52 -6.47
N ASP A 49 9.67 -1.84 -6.51
CA ASP A 49 9.91 -2.61 -7.74
C ASP A 49 8.67 -3.27 -8.32
N GLY A 50 7.50 -3.05 -7.73
CA GLY A 50 6.24 -3.68 -8.15
C GLY A 50 6.26 -5.21 -8.08
N ARG A 51 7.12 -5.83 -7.25
CA ARG A 51 7.21 -7.29 -7.17
C ARG A 51 5.91 -7.94 -6.72
N GLU A 52 5.03 -7.23 -6.01
CA GLU A 52 3.73 -7.77 -5.58
C GLU A 52 2.87 -8.24 -6.76
N TYR A 53 3.04 -7.66 -7.95
CA TYR A 53 2.34 -8.13 -9.15
C TYR A 53 2.79 -9.56 -9.49
N ARG A 54 4.11 -9.81 -9.54
CA ARG A 54 4.66 -11.15 -9.80
C ARG A 54 4.26 -12.15 -8.72
N GLU A 55 4.35 -11.75 -7.45
CA GLU A 55 4.00 -12.60 -6.30
C GLU A 55 2.52 -13.00 -6.30
N ARG A 56 1.63 -12.13 -6.77
CA ARG A 56 0.20 -12.40 -6.91
C ARG A 56 -0.17 -13.09 -8.22
N GLY A 57 0.79 -13.45 -9.06
CA GLY A 57 0.54 -14.01 -10.39
C GLY A 57 -0.14 -13.02 -11.36
N HIS A 58 -0.05 -11.72 -11.08
CA HIS A 58 -0.56 -10.66 -11.93
C HIS A 58 0.56 -10.12 -12.82
N VAL A 59 0.21 -9.73 -14.05
CA VAL A 59 1.14 -8.96 -14.89
C VAL A 59 1.11 -7.52 -14.39
N PRO A 60 2.24 -6.91 -14.00
CA PRO A 60 2.24 -5.50 -13.65
C PRO A 60 1.73 -4.69 -14.84
N PRO A 61 0.98 -3.60 -14.63
CA PRO A 61 0.71 -2.67 -15.70
C PRO A 61 2.06 -2.26 -16.30
N ILE A 62 2.25 -2.53 -17.59
CA ILE A 62 3.36 -1.97 -18.36
C ILE A 62 3.22 -0.46 -18.21
N GLU A 63 4.07 0.17 -17.41
CA GLU A 63 4.22 1.62 -17.55
C GLU A 63 4.51 1.86 -19.03
N PRO A 64 3.85 2.85 -19.68
CA PRO A 64 4.27 3.22 -21.02
C PRO A 64 5.75 3.56 -20.88
N ALA A 65 6.60 2.80 -21.58
CA ALA A 65 8.01 3.11 -21.70
C ALA A 65 8.07 4.60 -22.02
N LEU A 66 8.66 5.38 -21.10
CA LEU A 66 8.86 6.81 -21.26
C LEU A 66 9.31 7.04 -22.70
N SER A 67 8.42 7.64 -23.49
CA SER A 67 8.63 7.97 -24.89
C SER A 67 9.34 9.31 -24.98
#